data_AF-A0A521Y8U1-F1
#
_entry.id   AF-A0A521Y8U1-F1
#
_cell.length_a   1.000
_cell.length_b   1.000
_cell.length_c   1.000
_cell.angle_alpha   90.00
_cell.angle_beta   90.00
_cell.angle_gamma   90.00
#
_symmetry.space_group_name_H-M   'P 1'
#
loop_
_entity.id
_entity.type
_entity.pdbx_description
1 polymer ?
#
loop_
_entity_poly.entity_id
_entity_poly.type
_entity_poly.pdbx_seq_one_letter_code
_entity_poly.pdbx_strand_id
1 'polypeptide(L)'
;MPLAYRYSEWDGTQAIPGLDADKVLEALSDDIMNFGDLQHALRNLMQRGMRNQQGDRMQGLRDLLQKLRQQRRQRLDQFDLGGVMEDIKRQLEEILQMERDTLNERLNEQGGRQDGAPDGGDQQQQ
;
A
#
# COMPACT_ATOMS: atom_id res chain seq x y z
N MET A 1 -2.81 10.78 18.48
CA MET A 1 -2.91 12.21 18.12
C MET A 1 -2.27 12.40 16.75
N PRO A 2 -2.99 12.81 15.70
CA PRO A 2 -2.35 13.11 14.41
C PRO A 2 -1.46 14.34 14.54
N LEU A 3 -0.25 14.31 13.95
CA LEU A 3 0.62 15.47 13.89
C LEU A 3 -0.02 16.53 12.98
N ALA A 4 -0.44 17.67 13.53
CA ALA A 4 -0.91 18.80 12.76
C ALA A 4 0.30 19.60 12.25
N TYR A 5 0.48 19.66 10.93
CA TYR A 5 1.49 20.49 10.29
C TYR A 5 0.85 21.84 9.92
N ARG A 6 1.44 22.95 10.40
CA ARG A 6 1.04 24.31 10.02
C ARG A 6 2.03 24.86 9.01
N TYR A 7 1.54 25.15 7.82
CA TYR A 7 2.31 25.83 6.78
C TYR A 7 2.07 27.33 6.91
N SER A 8 3.15 28.11 6.83
CA SER A 8 3.11 29.57 6.78
C SER A 8 3.97 30.05 5.62
N GLU A 9 3.75 31.28 5.17
CA GLU A 9 4.71 31.95 4.30
C GLU A 9 6.05 32.14 5.02
N TRP A 10 7.11 32.31 4.24
CA TRP A 10 8.47 32.52 4.75
C TRP A 10 8.64 33.98 5.16
N ASP A 11 8.83 34.24 6.46
CA ASP A 11 9.05 35.57 7.02
C ASP A 11 10.52 35.86 7.37
N GLY A 12 11.41 34.90 7.11
CA GLY A 12 12.84 35.00 7.35
C GLY A 12 13.26 34.66 8.78
N THR A 13 12.32 34.43 9.70
CA THR A 13 12.62 33.98 11.07
C THR A 13 12.67 32.47 11.21
N GLN A 14 12.32 31.73 10.15
CA GLN A 14 12.33 30.28 10.15
C GLN A 14 13.77 29.75 10.13
N ALA A 15 14.19 29.12 11.22
CA ALA A 15 15.39 28.28 11.22
C ALA A 15 15.04 26.91 10.63
N ILE A 16 15.67 26.53 9.52
CA ILE A 16 15.62 25.16 8.99
C ILE A 16 16.80 24.40 9.59
N PRO A 17 16.58 23.40 10.46
CA PRO A 17 17.67 22.62 11.05
C PRO A 17 18.56 21.98 9.97
N GLY A 18 19.87 22.19 10.11
CA GLY A 18 20.89 21.69 9.19
C GLY A 18 21.12 22.55 7.95
N LEU A 19 20.29 23.56 7.67
CA LEU A 19 20.51 24.47 6.54
C LEU A 19 21.37 25.64 7.01
N ASP A 20 22.57 25.74 6.43
CA ASP A 20 23.55 26.76 6.78
C ASP A 20 23.95 27.58 5.54
N ALA A 21 23.99 28.89 5.68
CA ALA A 21 24.24 29.81 4.58
C ALA A 21 25.61 29.57 3.93
N ASP A 22 26.64 29.32 4.73
CA ASP A 22 28.00 29.09 4.24
C ASP A 22 28.08 27.79 3.43
N LYS A 23 27.43 26.72 3.90
CA LYS A 23 27.34 25.46 3.17
C LYS A 23 26.50 25.54 1.90
N VAL A 24 25.45 26.36 1.90
CA VAL A 24 24.67 26.62 0.69
C VAL A 24 25.54 27.32 -0.34
N LEU A 25 26.29 28.34 0.08
CA LEU A 25 27.19 29.08 -0.81
C LEU A 25 28.32 28.19 -1.34
N GLU A 26 28.95 27.39 -0.49
CA GLU A 26 29.98 26.41 -0.89
C GLU A 26 29.43 25.45 -1.96
N ALA A 27 28.23 24.90 -1.74
CA ALA A 27 27.61 23.96 -2.67
C ALA A 27 27.16 24.59 -4.00
N LEU A 28 26.94 25.92 -4.04
CA LEU A 28 26.65 26.68 -5.26
C LEU A 28 27.92 27.14 -5.96
N SER A 29 28.98 27.44 -5.21
CA SER A 29 30.23 27.99 -5.71
C SER A 29 30.81 27.15 -6.84
N ASP A 30 30.86 25.82 -6.66
CA ASP A 30 31.37 24.90 -7.69
C ASP A 30 30.57 25.00 -9.00
N ASP A 31 29.24 25.04 -8.91
CA ASP A 31 28.37 25.09 -10.09
C ASP A 31 28.43 26.47 -10.77
N ILE A 32 28.57 27.55 -9.99
CA ILE A 32 28.75 28.91 -10.52
C ILE A 32 30.11 29.03 -11.21
N MET A 33 31.18 28.47 -10.65
CA MET A 33 32.50 28.46 -11.28
C MET A 33 32.50 27.64 -12.58
N ASN A 34 31.74 26.54 -12.63
CA ASN A 34 31.67 25.66 -13.79
C ASN A 34 30.81 26.24 -14.94
N PHE A 35 29.67 26.85 -14.63
CA PHE A 35 28.67 27.23 -15.63
C PHE A 35 28.41 28.74 -15.74
N GLY A 36 28.89 29.54 -14.79
CA GLY A 36 28.73 31.00 -14.78
C GLY A 36 27.32 31.52 -14.48
N ASP A 37 26.35 30.64 -14.22
CA ASP A 37 24.96 31.00 -13.99
C ASP A 37 24.45 30.52 -12.62
N LEU A 38 24.07 31.49 -11.78
CA LEU A 38 23.47 31.26 -10.46
C LEU A 38 22.13 30.53 -10.53
N GLN A 39 21.28 30.85 -11.51
CA GLN A 39 19.97 30.22 -11.63
C GLN A 39 20.13 28.72 -11.94
N HIS A 40 21.11 28.39 -12.78
CA HIS A 40 21.46 27.02 -13.08
C HIS A 40 22.01 26.28 -11.86
N ALA A 41 22.94 26.91 -11.11
CA ALA A 41 23.50 26.35 -9.88
C ALA A 41 22.41 26.06 -8.83
N LEU A 42 21.50 27.00 -8.59
CA LEU A 42 20.38 26.82 -7.67
C LEU A 42 19.47 25.66 -8.09
N ARG A 43 19.16 25.57 -9.39
CA ARG A 43 18.36 24.47 -9.93
C ARG A 43 19.05 23.13 -9.71
N ASN A 44 20.34 23.05 -9.96
CA ASN A 44 21.11 21.81 -9.76
C ASN A 44 21.19 21.44 -8.28
N LEU A 45 21.48 22.40 -7.39
CA LEU A 45 21.47 22.20 -5.95
C LEU A 45 20.12 21.65 -5.47
N MET A 46 19.01 22.29 -5.86
CA MET A 46 17.68 21.81 -5.49
C MET A 46 17.38 20.42 -6.04
N GLN A 47 17.82 20.09 -7.25
CA GLN A 47 17.59 18.76 -7.83
C GLN A 47 18.42 17.67 -7.16
N ARG A 48 19.71 17.93 -6.90
CA ARG A 48 20.69 16.95 -6.40
C ARG A 48 20.74 16.87 -4.87
N GLY A 49 20.28 17.92 -4.18
CA GLY A 49 20.47 18.09 -2.75
C GLY A 49 21.85 18.67 -2.41
N MET A 50 22.18 18.66 -1.12
CA MET A 50 23.46 19.18 -0.61
C MET A 50 23.89 18.41 0.65
N ARG A 51 25.12 18.61 1.10
CA ARG A 51 25.56 18.12 2.42
C ARG A 51 25.46 19.25 3.44
N ASN A 52 24.94 18.95 4.62
CA ASN A 52 24.92 19.90 5.73
C ASN A 52 26.28 19.94 6.46
N GLN A 53 26.40 20.82 7.45
CA GLN A 53 27.62 20.93 8.28
C GLN A 53 27.98 19.63 9.02
N GLN A 54 26.98 18.80 9.36
CA GLN A 54 27.17 17.54 10.06
C GLN A 54 27.63 16.41 9.11
N GLY A 55 27.75 16.69 7.81
CA GLY A 55 28.10 15.70 6.78
C GLY A 55 26.93 14.88 6.27
N ASP A 56 25.74 15.06 6.84
CA ASP A 56 24.51 14.41 6.39
C ASP A 56 24.08 14.97 5.04
N ARG A 57 23.57 14.07 4.19
CA ARG A 57 23.01 14.44 2.90
C ARG A 57 21.58 14.96 3.10
N MET A 58 21.36 16.24 2.79
CA MET A 58 20.04 16.76 2.49
C MET A 58 19.57 16.24 1.14
N GLN A 59 18.38 15.65 1.16
CA GLN A 59 17.72 15.12 -0.03
C GLN A 59 17.36 16.24 -1.00
N GLY A 60 17.63 16.02 -2.28
CA GLY A 60 17.16 16.90 -3.34
C GLY A 60 15.70 16.63 -3.69
N LEU A 61 15.14 17.47 -4.57
CA LEU A 61 13.80 17.29 -5.14
C LEU A 61 13.64 15.93 -5.83
N ARG A 62 14.69 15.41 -6.46
CA ARG A 62 14.66 14.08 -7.11
C ARG A 62 14.44 12.97 -6.08
N ASP A 63 15.16 13.02 -4.96
CA ASP A 63 15.06 12.04 -3.88
C ASP A 63 13.69 12.10 -3.22
N LEU A 64 13.18 13.32 -2.97
CA LEU A 64 11.85 13.54 -2.39
C LEU A 64 10.75 13.01 -3.31
N LEU A 65 10.85 13.25 -4.62
CA LEU A 65 9.91 12.70 -5.61
C LEU A 65 9.96 11.17 -5.67
N GLN A 66 11.16 10.58 -5.58
CA GLN A 66 11.34 9.13 -5.53
C GLN A 66 10.67 8.55 -4.27
N LYS A 67 10.90 9.16 -3.11
CA LYS A 67 10.27 8.77 -1.85
C LYS A 67 8.75 8.87 -1.92
N LEU A 68 8.22 9.95 -2.51
CA LEU A 68 6.78 10.13 -2.70
C LEU A 68 6.19 9.05 -3.62
N ARG A 69 6.87 8.71 -4.71
CA ARG A 69 6.46 7.63 -5.61
C ARG A 69 6.44 6.27 -4.90
N GLN A 70 7.44 6.00 -4.07
CA GLN A 70 7.51 4.77 -3.28
C GLN A 70 6.37 4.69 -2.27
N GLN A 71 6.10 5.79 -1.53
CA GLN A 71 4.98 5.86 -0.60
C GLN A 71 3.63 5.69 -1.31
N ARG A 72 3.46 6.30 -2.49
CA ARG A 72 2.27 6.11 -3.31
C ARG A 72 2.09 4.64 -3.67
N ARG A 73 3.15 3.96 -4.12
CA ARG A 73 3.10 2.53 -4.46
C ARG A 73 2.74 1.69 -3.24
N GLN A 74 3.42 1.88 -2.11
CA GLN A 74 3.12 1.15 -0.87
C GLN A 74 1.68 1.32 -0.41
N ARG A 75 1.11 2.52 -0.54
CA ARG A 75 -0.31 2.75 -0.23
C ARG A 75 -1.21 2.03 -1.21
N LEU A 76 -0.93 2.11 -2.51
CA LEU A 76 -1.71 1.41 -3.52
C LEU A 76 -1.64 -0.11 -3.31
N ASP A 77 -0.47 -0.68 -3.03
CA ASP A 77 -0.30 -2.11 -2.74
C ASP A 77 -1.06 -2.51 -1.46
N GLN A 78 -1.04 -1.67 -0.41
CA GLN A 78 -1.79 -1.90 0.83
C GLN A 78 -3.31 -1.85 0.63
N PHE A 79 -3.78 -1.00 -0.28
CA PHE A 79 -5.19 -0.78 -0.57
C PHE A 79 -5.63 -1.41 -1.90
N ASP A 80 -4.83 -2.33 -2.48
CA ASP A 80 -5.23 -3.07 -3.66
C ASP A 80 -6.28 -4.09 -3.23
N LEU A 81 -7.51 -3.60 -3.16
CA LEU A 81 -8.74 -4.32 -2.82
C LEU A 81 -8.95 -5.55 -3.70
N GLY A 82 -8.22 -5.70 -4.81
CA GLY A 82 -8.27 -6.87 -5.68
C GLY A 82 -8.01 -8.18 -4.93
N GLY A 83 -6.96 -8.25 -4.12
CA GLY A 83 -6.62 -9.48 -3.37
C GLY A 83 -7.64 -9.79 -2.28
N VAL A 84 -8.00 -8.79 -1.47
CA VAL A 84 -9.00 -8.96 -0.40
C VAL A 84 -10.38 -9.31 -0.97
N MET A 85 -10.77 -8.71 -2.09
CA MET A 85 -12.04 -9.02 -2.76
C MET A 85 -12.04 -10.43 -3.37
N GLU A 86 -10.89 -10.88 -3.89
CA GLU A 86 -10.74 -12.23 -4.42
C GLU A 86 -10.75 -13.30 -3.31
N ASP A 87 -10.18 -13.01 -2.15
CA ASP A 87 -10.26 -13.86 -0.97
C ASP A 87 -11.70 -13.95 -0.44
N ILE A 88 -12.43 -12.82 -0.37
CA ILE A 88 -13.85 -12.80 0.01
C ILE A 88 -14.68 -13.63 -0.98
N LYS A 89 -14.43 -13.47 -2.29
CA LYS A 89 -15.12 -14.25 -3.33
C LYS A 89 -14.89 -15.75 -3.13
N ARG A 90 -13.65 -16.16 -2.86
CA ARG A 90 -13.30 -17.57 -2.62
C ARG A 90 -13.98 -18.14 -1.37
N GLN A 91 -14.00 -17.37 -0.27
CA GLN A 91 -14.69 -17.78 0.95
C GLN A 91 -16.20 -17.93 0.73
N LEU A 92 -16.82 -17.03 -0.04
CA LEU A 92 -18.25 -17.14 -0.39
C LEU A 92 -18.53 -18.36 -1.27
N GLU A 93 -17.66 -18.67 -2.24
CA GLU A 93 -17.77 -19.87 -3.07
C GLU A 93 -17.64 -21.16 -2.24
N GLU A 94 -16.72 -21.20 -1.27
CA GLU A 94 -16.55 -22.33 -0.35
C GLU A 94 -17.79 -22.56 0.52
N ILE A 95 -18.37 -21.48 1.08
CA ILE A 95 -19.61 -21.55 1.86
C ILE A 95 -20.77 -22.06 1.00
N LEU A 96 -20.92 -21.53 -0.22
CA LEU A 96 -21.97 -21.96 -1.15
C LEU A 96 -21.84 -23.44 -1.53
N GLN A 97 -20.61 -23.93 -1.71
CA GLN A 97 -20.34 -25.34 -1.99
C GLN A 97 -20.77 -26.21 -0.81
N MET A 98 -20.37 -25.84 0.40
CA MET A 98 -20.72 -26.56 1.63
C MET A 98 -22.24 -26.61 1.86
N GLU A 99 -22.96 -25.51 1.64
CA GLU A 99 -24.42 -25.51 1.74
C GLU A 99 -25.08 -26.43 0.71
N ARG A 100 -24.58 -26.44 -0.54
CA ARG A 100 -25.09 -27.34 -1.58
C ARG A 100 -24.87 -28.81 -1.23
N ASP A 101 -23.69 -29.15 -0.74
CA ASP A 101 -23.37 -30.53 -0.35
C ASP A 101 -24.24 -30.99 0.84
N THR A 102 -24.43 -30.11 1.82
CA THR A 102 -25.30 -30.37 2.98
C THR A 102 -26.77 -30.54 2.56
N LEU A 103 -27.26 -29.74 1.60
CA LEU A 103 -28.60 -29.87 1.04
C LEU A 103 -28.76 -31.20 0.30
N ASN A 104 -27.77 -31.60 -0.50
CA ASN A 104 -27.78 -32.87 -1.22
C ASN A 104 -27.76 -34.07 -0.26
N GLU A 105 -26.98 -34.04 0.81
CA GLU A 105 -27.01 -35.08 1.84
C GLU A 105 -28.39 -35.20 2.49
N ARG A 106 -28.99 -34.09 2.92
CA ARG A 106 -30.34 -34.10 3.51
C ARG A 106 -31.42 -34.59 2.54
N LEU A 107 -31.32 -34.21 1.26
CA LEU A 107 -32.22 -34.69 0.21
C LEU A 107 -32.08 -36.19 0.00
N ASN A 108 -30.85 -36.72 -0.03
CA ASN A 108 -30.59 -38.15 -0.15
C ASN A 108 -31.04 -38.93 1.08
N GLU A 109 -30.88 -38.39 2.29
CA GLU A 109 -31.39 -38.98 3.54
C GLU A 109 -32.92 -39.03 3.58
N GLN A 110 -33.60 -38.04 3.00
CA GLN A 110 -35.07 -38.04 2.88
C GLN A 110 -35.57 -38.97 1.77
N GLY A 111 -34.87 -39.05 0.64
CA GLY A 111 -35.18 -39.99 -0.45
C GLY A 111 -34.94 -41.45 -0.08
N GLY A 112 -33.82 -41.76 0.58
CA GLY A 112 -33.47 -43.12 1.01
C GLY A 112 -34.38 -43.69 2.11
N ARG A 113 -35.13 -42.84 2.83
CA ARG A 113 -36.16 -43.29 3.77
C ARG A 113 -37.47 -43.69 3.09
N GLN A 114 -37.69 -43.33 1.82
CA GLN A 114 -38.89 -43.74 1.07
C GLN A 114 -38.69 -45.03 0.25
N ASP A 115 -37.46 -45.38 -0.12
CA ASP A 115 -37.15 -46.58 -0.92
C ASP A 115 -36.78 -47.84 -0.09
N GLY A 116 -36.84 -47.76 1.24
CA GLY A 116 -36.42 -48.82 2.17
C GLY A 116 -37.54 -49.61 2.83
N ALA A 117 -38.71 -49.76 2.21
CA ALA A 117 -39.75 -50.68 2.69
C ALA A 117 -39.43 -52.11 2.20
N PRO A 118 -39.08 -53.08 3.06
CA PRO A 118 -38.94 -54.46 2.63
C PRO A 118 -40.34 -55.02 2.39
N ASP A 119 -40.59 -55.41 1.14
CA ASP A 119 -41.67 -56.28 0.71
C ASP A 119 -41.58 -57.61 1.48
N GLY A 120 -42.37 -57.72 2.55
CA GLY A 120 -42.53 -58.93 3.35
C GLY A 120 -43.64 -59.79 2.76
N GLY A 121 -43.34 -60.50 1.66
CA GLY A 121 -44.22 -61.48 1.06
C GLY A 121 -44.38 -62.75 1.90
N ASP A 122 -45.65 -63.13 2.09
CA ASP A 122 -46.26 -64.44 2.37
C ASP A 122 -45.41 -65.64 2.83
N GLN A 123 -45.90 -66.30 3.91
CA GLN A 123 -46.18 -67.75 3.90
C GLN A 123 -46.97 -68.25 5.13
N GLN A 124 -48.22 -68.66 4.86
CA GLN A 124 -48.82 -69.98 5.13
C GLN A 124 -49.14 -70.50 6.56
N GLN A 125 -50.44 -70.84 6.67
CA GLN A 125 -51.02 -72.09 7.22
C GLN A 125 -51.07 -72.31 8.74
N GLN A 126 -52.24 -72.09 9.36
CA GLN A 126 -53.26 -73.11 9.68
C GLN A 126 -54.46 -72.50 10.39
#